data_AF-A0AAE0S8R5-F1
#
_entry.id   AF-A0AAE0S8R5-F1
#
_cell.length_a   1.000
_cell.length_b   1.000
_cell.length_c   1.000
_cell.angle_alpha   90.00
_cell.angle_beta   90.00
_cell.angle_gamma   90.00
#
_symmetry.space_group_name_H-M   'P 1'
#
loop_
_entity.id
_entity.type
_entity.pdbx_description
1 polymer ?
#
loop_
_entity_poly.entity_id
_entity_poly.type
_entity_poly.pdbx_seq_one_letter_code
_entity_poly.pdbx_strand_id
1 'polypeptide(L)'
;MTSRNMELFLVVAILVSLPCYLMADCFATPTKIAKNAHDQEIKVCGYRGITWVSTGTKFRTEDCFECECTEIGLICCGFGLNQMRYDYVGLEHCNIVDKKCERYFVRKDDPTIDCLTGEQVQFKDSSMMDTSENIASNILSAIIKKNRK
;
A
#
# COMPACT_ATOMS: atom_id res chain seq x y z
N MET A 1 -23.86 44.37 0.42
CA MET A 1 -23.21 43.15 -0.11
C MET A 1 -21.86 43.02 0.59
N THR A 2 -21.47 41.97 1.28
CA THR A 2 -22.12 40.71 1.69
C THR A 2 -21.17 40.04 2.69
N SER A 3 -21.22 40.46 3.97
CA SER A 3 -20.46 39.79 5.06
C SER A 3 -20.77 38.28 5.12
N ARG A 4 -22.02 37.90 4.83
CA ARG A 4 -22.47 36.51 4.68
C ARG A 4 -21.81 35.72 3.55
N ASN A 5 -21.31 36.37 2.49
CA ASN A 5 -20.65 35.64 1.40
C ASN A 5 -19.23 35.23 1.81
N MET A 6 -18.55 36.03 2.63
CA MET A 6 -17.17 35.75 3.07
C MET A 6 -17.10 34.52 3.98
N GLU A 7 -18.09 34.34 4.87
CA GLU A 7 -18.18 33.14 5.71
C GLU A 7 -18.47 31.87 4.89
N LEU A 8 -19.30 31.99 3.84
CA LEU A 8 -19.63 30.86 2.96
C LEU A 8 -18.40 30.36 2.19
N PHE A 9 -17.56 31.27 1.68
CA PHE A 9 -16.32 30.89 0.99
C PHE A 9 -15.32 30.19 1.92
N LEU A 10 -15.25 30.61 3.19
CA LEU A 10 -14.34 30.02 4.17
C LEU A 10 -14.76 28.59 4.51
N VAL A 11 -16.07 28.36 4.72
CA VAL A 11 -16.61 27.02 4.99
C VAL A 11 -16.43 26.09 3.79
N VAL A 12 -16.65 26.58 2.56
CA VAL A 12 -16.42 25.78 1.34
C VAL A 12 -14.94 25.44 1.17
N ALA A 13 -14.03 26.39 1.39
CA ALA A 13 -12.59 26.12 1.32
C ALA A 13 -12.13 25.09 2.37
N ILE A 14 -12.64 25.17 3.59
CA ILE A 14 -12.37 24.20 4.67
C ILE A 14 -12.91 22.81 4.30
N LEU A 15 -14.16 22.72 3.84
CA LEU A 15 -14.77 21.44 3.46
C LEU A 15 -14.10 20.76 2.26
N VAL A 16 -13.56 21.54 1.31
CA VAL A 16 -12.83 21.00 0.15
C VAL A 16 -11.39 20.65 0.49
N SER A 17 -10.76 21.32 1.46
CA SER A 17 -9.34 21.12 1.82
C SER A 17 -9.12 20.02 2.86
N LEU A 18 -10.04 19.82 3.80
CA LEU A 18 -9.94 18.80 4.85
C LEU A 18 -9.81 17.33 4.38
N PRO A 19 -10.51 16.85 3.34
CA PRO A 19 -10.40 15.44 2.94
C PRO A 19 -9.03 15.05 2.37
N CYS A 20 -8.18 16.01 1.99
CA CYS A 20 -6.81 15.71 1.56
C CYS A 20 -5.85 15.41 2.71
N TYR A 21 -6.15 15.86 3.94
CA TYR A 21 -5.22 15.73 5.08
C TYR A 21 -5.42 14.46 5.92
N LEU A 22 -6.52 13.73 5.71
CA LEU A 22 -6.92 12.59 6.55
C LEU A 22 -6.77 11.23 5.87
N MET A 23 -6.23 11.17 4.66
CA MET A 23 -5.98 9.90 3.98
C MET A 23 -4.52 9.55 4.21
N ALA A 24 -4.25 8.33 4.70
CA ALA A 24 -2.93 7.71 4.56
C ALA A 24 -2.39 8.01 3.16
N ASP A 25 -1.10 8.30 2.99
CA ASP A 25 -0.52 8.75 1.72
C ASP A 25 -0.91 7.77 0.60
N CYS A 26 -2.01 8.07 -0.09
CA CYS A 26 -2.60 7.24 -1.12
C CYS A 26 -2.49 8.01 -2.43
N PHE A 27 -2.06 7.32 -3.47
CA PHE A 27 -2.06 7.88 -4.81
C PHE A 27 -2.71 6.90 -5.78
N ALA A 28 -3.28 7.46 -6.84
CA ALA A 28 -3.85 6.69 -7.93
C ALA A 28 -3.19 7.10 -9.24
N THR A 29 -2.91 6.12 -10.09
CA THR A 29 -2.45 6.35 -11.46
C THR A 29 -3.38 5.62 -12.44
N PRO A 30 -3.76 6.24 -13.57
CA PRO A 30 -4.67 5.61 -14.52
C PRO A 30 -4.04 4.39 -15.18
N THR A 31 -4.88 3.45 -15.62
CA THR A 31 -4.41 2.32 -16.46
C THR A 31 -3.79 2.83 -17.77
N LYS A 32 -2.82 2.07 -18.27
CA LYS A 32 -2.26 2.25 -19.61
C LYS A 32 -2.83 1.19 -20.55
N ILE A 33 -2.94 1.51 -21.82
CA ILE A 33 -3.28 0.53 -22.86
C ILE A 33 -1.98 -0.01 -23.43
N ALA A 34 -1.82 -1.33 -23.44
CA ALA A 34 -0.71 -2.04 -24.06
C ALA A 34 -1.25 -3.06 -25.07
N LYS A 35 -0.40 -3.49 -26.01
CA LYS A 35 -0.75 -4.55 -26.96
C LYS A 35 -0.13 -5.87 -26.51
N ASN A 36 -0.91 -6.94 -26.51
CA ASN A 36 -0.41 -8.28 -26.23
C ASN A 36 0.24 -8.91 -27.48
N ALA A 37 0.71 -10.16 -27.38
CA ALA A 37 1.34 -10.88 -28.49
C ALA A 37 0.41 -11.12 -29.70
N HIS A 38 -0.90 -10.92 -29.54
CA HIS A 38 -1.92 -11.07 -30.57
C HIS A 38 -2.43 -9.72 -31.11
N ASP A 39 -1.69 -8.63 -30.87
CA ASP A 39 -2.08 -7.25 -31.23
C ASP A 39 -3.39 -6.76 -30.59
N GLN A 40 -3.83 -7.42 -29.51
CA GLN A 40 -5.02 -7.02 -28.78
C GLN A 40 -4.67 -6.00 -27.70
N GLU A 41 -5.49 -4.95 -27.61
CA GLU A 41 -5.38 -3.95 -26.57
C GLU A 41 -5.82 -4.52 -25.22
N ILE A 42 -4.94 -4.41 -24.24
CA ILE A 42 -5.14 -4.82 -22.85
C ILE A 42 -4.86 -3.64 -21.93
N LYS A 43 -5.67 -3.52 -20.87
CA LYS A 43 -5.41 -2.55 -19.80
C LYS A 43 -4.33 -3.10 -18.88
N VAL A 44 -3.35 -2.28 -18.55
CA VAL A 44 -2.25 -2.64 -17.66
C VAL A 44 -2.03 -1.57 -16.61
N CYS A 45 -1.61 -1.99 -15.43
CA CYS A 45 -1.10 -1.11 -14.38
C CYS A 45 0.41 -1.13 -14.38
N GLY A 46 1.06 0.02 -14.17
CA GLY A 46 2.51 0.12 -14.13
C GLY A 46 3.01 0.83 -12.87
N TYR A 47 3.99 0.25 -12.18
CA TYR A 47 4.65 0.84 -11.01
C TYR A 47 6.14 0.53 -11.05
N ARG A 48 6.98 1.57 -11.00
CA ARG A 48 8.46 1.47 -10.97
C ARG A 48 9.06 0.51 -12.01
N GLY A 49 8.50 0.50 -13.21
CA GLY A 49 8.96 -0.35 -14.31
C GLY A 49 8.38 -1.77 -14.34
N ILE A 50 7.60 -2.17 -13.33
CA ILE A 50 6.84 -3.42 -13.33
C ILE A 50 5.45 -3.15 -13.92
N THR A 51 4.96 -4.06 -14.75
CA THR A 51 3.64 -3.97 -15.40
C THR A 51 2.80 -5.19 -15.06
N TRP A 52 1.58 -4.96 -14.58
CA TRP A 52 0.60 -6.01 -14.31
C TRP A 52 -0.55 -5.93 -15.30
N VAL A 53 -0.91 -7.09 -15.84
CA VAL A 53 -1.98 -7.26 -16.83
C VAL A 53 -3.33 -7.56 -16.18
N SER A 54 -3.33 -8.09 -14.95
CA SER A 54 -4.55 -8.51 -14.25
C SER A 54 -5.10 -7.43 -13.33
N THR A 55 -6.37 -7.10 -13.53
CA THR A 55 -7.19 -6.42 -12.54
C THR A 55 -7.38 -7.31 -11.31
N GLY A 56 -7.49 -6.70 -10.13
CA GLY A 56 -7.56 -7.39 -8.84
C GLY A 56 -6.21 -7.82 -8.27
N THR A 57 -5.09 -7.56 -8.96
CA THR A 57 -3.76 -7.84 -8.41
C THR A 57 -3.44 -6.88 -7.27
N LYS A 58 -3.21 -7.46 -6.09
CA LYS A 58 -2.71 -6.75 -4.91
C LYS A 58 -1.25 -7.10 -4.67
N PHE A 59 -0.44 -6.11 -4.31
CA PHE A 59 0.97 -6.31 -3.99
C PHE A 59 1.44 -5.26 -2.99
N ARG A 60 2.50 -5.58 -2.26
CA ARG A 60 3.20 -4.64 -1.37
C ARG A 60 4.55 -4.29 -1.96
N THR A 61 4.94 -3.04 -1.78
CA THR A 61 6.21 -2.49 -2.25
C THR A 61 7.18 -2.36 -1.08
N GLU A 62 8.48 -2.30 -1.39
CA GLU A 62 9.54 -2.11 -0.39
C GLU A 62 9.43 -0.73 0.31
N ASP A 63 8.84 0.23 -0.37
CA ASP A 63 8.56 1.58 0.12
C ASP A 63 7.26 1.63 0.93
N CYS A 64 6.77 0.50 1.42
CA CYS A 64 5.63 0.44 2.33
C CYS A 64 4.32 0.99 1.75
N PHE A 65 4.09 0.74 0.46
CA PHE A 65 2.78 0.90 -0.18
C PHE A 65 2.14 -0.45 -0.47
N GLU A 66 0.86 -0.58 -0.14
CA GLU A 66 0.00 -1.65 -0.58
C GLU A 66 -0.80 -1.13 -1.79
N CYS A 67 -0.64 -1.82 -2.91
CA CYS A 67 -1.15 -1.41 -4.20
C CYS A 67 -2.15 -2.42 -4.75
N GLU A 68 -3.19 -1.93 -5.40
CA GLU A 68 -4.19 -2.72 -6.10
C GLU A 68 -4.34 -2.21 -7.54
N CYS A 69 -4.16 -3.11 -8.52
CA CYS A 69 -4.48 -2.83 -9.90
C CYS A 69 -5.98 -3.05 -10.13
N THR A 70 -6.71 -1.96 -10.38
CA THR A 70 -8.16 -1.98 -10.63
C THR A 70 -8.46 -1.77 -12.13
N GLU A 71 -9.73 -1.85 -12.52
CA GLU A 71 -10.15 -1.58 -13.91
C GLU A 71 -9.89 -0.14 -14.38
N ILE A 72 -9.77 0.79 -13.43
CA ILE A 72 -9.59 2.22 -13.68
C ILE A 72 -8.13 2.65 -13.56
N GLY A 73 -7.36 1.99 -12.68
CA GLY A 73 -5.98 2.37 -12.42
C GLY A 73 -5.32 1.59 -11.30
N LEU A 74 -4.06 1.91 -11.04
CA LEU A 74 -3.34 1.45 -9.87
C LEU A 74 -3.63 2.39 -8.70
N ILE A 75 -4.13 1.85 -7.60
CA ILE A 75 -4.34 2.56 -6.35
C ILE A 75 -3.32 2.04 -5.36
N CYS A 76 -2.51 2.91 -4.78
CA CYS A 76 -1.49 2.55 -3.79
C CYS A 76 -1.70 3.39 -2.53
N CYS A 77 -1.66 2.76 -1.37
CA CYS A 77 -1.80 3.40 -0.08
C CYS A 77 -0.66 3.01 0.85
N GLY A 78 -0.15 3.97 1.63
CA GLY A 78 0.82 3.71 2.67
C GLY A 78 0.30 2.68 3.68
N PHE A 79 1.13 1.67 4.01
CA PHE A 79 0.90 0.73 5.09
C PHE A 79 2.07 0.75 6.08
N GLY A 80 1.84 0.27 7.30
CA GLY A 80 2.91 0.16 8.29
C GLY A 80 3.55 1.51 8.59
N LEU A 81 4.83 1.69 8.29
CA LEU A 81 5.55 2.95 8.53
C LEU A 81 4.98 4.17 7.77
N ASN A 82 4.36 3.95 6.60
CA ASN A 82 3.72 5.01 5.81
C ASN A 82 2.24 5.20 6.14
N GLN A 83 1.69 4.37 7.03
CA GLN A 83 0.34 4.56 7.53
C GLN A 83 0.39 5.50 8.73
N MET A 84 0.07 6.78 8.50
CA MET A 84 -0.11 7.85 9.50
C MET A 84 0.91 7.87 10.65
N ARG A 85 1.71 8.94 10.73
CA ARG A 85 2.62 9.15 11.87
C ARG A 85 1.84 9.25 13.18
N TYR A 86 1.75 8.14 13.91
CA TYR A 86 1.33 8.17 15.30
C TYR A 86 2.45 8.81 16.13
N ASP A 87 2.13 9.89 16.83
CA ASP A 87 3.03 10.45 17.83
C ASP A 87 3.01 9.53 19.06
N TYR A 88 4.05 8.70 19.20
CA TYR A 88 4.17 7.78 20.33
C TYR A 88 4.70 8.53 21.57
N VAL A 89 3.81 9.30 22.20
CA VAL A 89 4.08 9.96 23.47
C VAL A 89 3.96 8.94 24.60
N GLY A 90 5.00 8.81 25.45
CA GLY A 90 4.93 8.02 26.69
C GLY A 90 5.73 6.72 26.74
N LEU A 91 6.59 6.42 25.74
CA LEU A 91 7.44 5.22 25.73
C LEU A 91 8.88 5.49 26.17
N GLU A 92 9.06 6.15 27.32
CA GLU A 92 10.38 6.59 27.80
C GLU A 92 11.37 5.44 28.07
N HIS A 93 10.89 4.21 28.24
CA HIS A 93 11.71 3.01 28.48
C HIS A 93 11.94 2.17 27.20
N CYS A 94 11.42 2.62 26.06
CA CYS A 94 11.50 1.89 24.80
C CYS A 94 12.40 2.60 23.80
N ASN A 95 13.02 1.80 22.94
CA ASN A 95 13.59 2.23 21.68
C ASN A 95 12.63 1.87 20.55
N ILE A 96 12.52 2.74 19.56
CA ILE A 96 11.77 2.46 18.33
C ILE A 96 12.76 1.91 17.31
N VAL A 97 12.49 0.72 16.80
CA VAL A 97 13.27 0.09 15.73
C VAL A 97 12.36 -0.15 14.55
N ASP A 98 12.64 0.55 13.46
CA ASP A 98 11.95 0.39 12.19
C ASP A 98 12.69 -0.66 11.34
N LYS A 99 11.99 -1.71 10.92
CA LYS A 99 12.53 -2.78 10.08
C LYS A 99 11.56 -3.03 8.93
N LYS A 100 12.01 -2.76 7.71
CA LYS A 100 11.19 -2.80 6.48
C LYS A 100 9.98 -1.89 6.65
N CYS A 101 8.77 -2.45 6.65
CA CYS A 101 7.51 -1.72 6.80
C CYS A 101 6.83 -1.92 8.15
N GLU A 102 7.55 -2.50 9.12
CA GLU A 102 7.04 -2.69 10.47
C GLU A 102 7.86 -1.86 11.48
N ARG A 103 7.17 -1.38 12.51
CA ARG A 103 7.74 -0.66 13.64
C ARG A 103 7.70 -1.54 14.86
N TYR A 104 8.84 -1.69 15.53
CA TYR A 104 8.98 -2.46 16.75
C TYR A 104 9.33 -1.54 17.91
N PHE A 105 8.69 -1.78 19.06
CA PHE A 105 9.01 -1.09 20.31
C PHE A 105 9.80 -2.07 21.16
N VAL A 106 11.10 -1.84 21.28
CA VAL A 106 11.99 -2.77 21.98
C VAL A 106 12.52 -2.14 23.24
N ARG A 107 12.90 -2.92 24.24
CA ARG A 107 13.43 -2.34 25.48
C ARG A 107 14.76 -1.63 25.21
N LYS A 108 15.04 -0.58 26.00
CA LYS A 108 16.30 0.15 25.91
C LYS A 108 17.52 -0.70 26.29
N ASP A 109 17.35 -1.59 27.25
CA ASP A 109 18.40 -2.45 27.78
C ASP A 109 18.53 -3.79 27.05
N ASP A 110 17.47 -4.24 26.36
CA ASP A 110 17.50 -5.44 25.52
C ASP A 110 16.62 -5.28 24.26
N PRO A 111 17.21 -5.07 23.07
CA PRO A 111 16.45 -4.87 21.83
C PRO A 111 15.80 -6.16 21.29
N THR A 112 16.01 -7.31 21.94
CA THR A 112 15.37 -8.58 21.58
C THR A 112 14.02 -8.78 22.28
N ILE A 113 13.65 -7.88 23.19
CA ILE A 113 12.41 -7.96 23.97
C ILE A 113 11.50 -6.80 23.60
N ASP A 114 10.24 -7.11 23.30
CA ASP A 114 9.20 -6.12 23.05
C ASP A 114 8.94 -5.35 24.34
N CYS A 115 9.00 -4.03 24.26
CA CYS A 115 8.92 -3.14 25.41
C CYS A 115 7.51 -3.10 26.02
N LEU A 116 6.48 -3.42 25.25
CA LEU A 116 5.09 -3.37 25.68
C LEU A 116 4.63 -4.72 26.23
N THR A 117 5.01 -5.82 25.57
CA THR A 117 4.56 -7.17 25.96
C THR A 117 5.56 -7.92 26.83
N GLY A 118 6.85 -7.57 26.78
CA GLY A 118 7.92 -8.30 27.43
C GLY A 118 8.27 -9.63 26.75
N GLU A 119 7.68 -9.91 25.58
CA GLU A 119 7.96 -11.11 24.80
C GLU A 119 9.17 -10.93 23.88
N GLN A 120 9.72 -12.03 23.36
CA GLN A 120 10.79 -11.93 22.37
C GLN A 120 10.27 -11.34 21.06
N VAL A 121 10.98 -10.36 20.53
CA VAL A 121 10.68 -9.74 19.24
C VAL A 121 11.02 -10.73 18.12
N GLN A 122 10.01 -11.10 17.36
CA GLN A 122 10.21 -11.78 16.08
C GLN A 122 10.18 -10.76 14.96
N PHE A 123 11.35 -10.32 14.52
CA PHE A 123 11.46 -9.49 13.33
C PHE A 123 10.97 -10.30 12.13
N LYS A 124 9.87 -9.85 11.52
CA LYS A 124 9.41 -10.48 10.29
C LYS A 124 10.36 -10.12 9.18
N ASP A 125 11.10 -11.10 8.70
CA ASP A 125 11.71 -11.02 7.40
C ASP A 125 10.60 -11.06 6.36
N SER A 126 10.09 -9.88 5.96
CA SER A 126 9.21 -9.80 4.79
C SER A 126 10.02 -10.27 3.58
N SER A 127 9.87 -11.52 3.20
CA SER A 127 10.32 -12.01 1.91
C SER A 127 9.65 -11.16 0.84
N MET A 128 10.50 -10.55 0.02
CA MET A 128 10.17 -9.74 -1.14
C MET A 128 9.10 -10.40 -2.02
N MET A 129 8.21 -9.56 -2.54
CA MET A 129 7.32 -9.85 -3.68
C MET A 129 6.47 -11.12 -3.50
N ASP A 130 5.41 -11.03 -2.70
CA ASP A 130 4.26 -11.93 -2.78
C ASP A 130 3.52 -11.74 -4.12
N THR A 131 4.18 -12.06 -5.22
CA THR A 131 3.55 -12.32 -6.53
C THR A 131 3.14 -13.79 -6.68
N SER A 132 3.30 -14.64 -5.64
CA SER A 132 3.57 -16.06 -5.88
C SER A 132 2.48 -17.08 -5.55
N GLU A 133 1.37 -16.77 -4.89
CA GLU A 133 0.37 -17.83 -4.61
C GLU A 133 -0.88 -17.82 -5.51
N ASN A 134 -1.21 -16.70 -6.16
CA ASN A 134 -2.42 -16.63 -7.01
C ASN A 134 -2.18 -16.62 -8.51
N ILE A 135 -0.97 -16.31 -9.00
CA ILE A 135 -0.72 -16.25 -10.44
C ILE A 135 -0.35 -17.64 -11.00
N ALA A 136 0.48 -18.42 -10.29
CA ALA A 136 0.87 -19.76 -10.73
C ALA A 136 -0.32 -20.74 -10.80
N SER A 137 -1.26 -20.67 -9.84
CA SER A 137 -2.45 -21.52 -9.82
C SER A 137 -3.41 -21.23 -10.99
N ASN A 138 -3.59 -19.96 -11.35
CA ASN A 138 -4.48 -19.55 -12.44
C ASN A 138 -3.88 -19.82 -13.84
N ILE A 139 -2.54 -19.72 -13.98
CA ILE A 139 -1.88 -20.07 -15.24
C ILE A 139 -1.82 -21.60 -15.44
N LEU A 140 -1.53 -22.39 -14.40
CA LEU A 140 -1.52 -23.86 -14.51
C LEU A 140 -2.91 -24.43 -14.86
N SER A 141 -3.96 -23.91 -14.23
CA SER A 141 -5.33 -24.38 -14.49
C SER A 141 -5.83 -24.03 -15.89
N ALA A 142 -5.38 -22.90 -16.47
CA ALA A 142 -5.66 -22.54 -17.86
C ALA A 142 -4.90 -23.42 -18.88
N ILE A 143 -3.64 -23.79 -18.60
CA ILE A 143 -2.83 -24.64 -19.48
C ILE A 143 -3.34 -26.09 -19.49
N ILE A 144 -3.71 -26.64 -18.31
CA ILE A 144 -4.23 -28.02 -18.21
C ILE A 144 -5.59 -28.17 -18.91
N LYS A 145 -6.45 -27.14 -18.90
CA LYS A 145 -7.72 -27.16 -19.65
C LYS A 145 -7.53 -27.14 -21.17
N LYS A 146 -6.44 -26.54 -21.67
CA LYS A 146 -6.19 -26.42 -23.11
C LYS A 146 -5.63 -27.70 -23.74
N ASN A 147 -4.92 -28.54 -22.97
CA ASN A 147 -4.38 -29.82 -23.43
C ASN A 147 -5.32 -31.03 -23.26
N ARG A 148 -6.57 -30.81 -22.83
CA ARG A 148 -7.62 -31.84 -22.69
C ARG A 148 -8.74 -31.75 -23.75
N LYS A 149 -8.53 -30.99 -24.82
CA LYS A 149 -9.40 -30.99 -26.01
C LYS A 149 -8.64 -31.50 -27.23
#